data_AF-A0A4D9D8W0-F1
#
_entry.id   AF-A0A4D9D8W0-F1
#
_cell.length_a   1.000
_cell.length_b   1.000
_cell.length_c   1.000
_cell.angle_alpha   90.00
_cell.angle_beta   90.00
_cell.angle_gamma   90.00
#
_symmetry.space_group_name_H-M   'P 1'
#
loop_
_entity.id
_entity.type
_entity.pdbx_description
1 polymer ?
#
loop_
_entity_poly.entity_id
_entity_poly.type
_entity_poly.pdbx_seq_one_letter_code
_entity_poly.pdbx_strand_id
1 'polypeptide(L)'
;MASIDNAPPPPTAPVAPVKKAEDLKLAAAPSGAGGDAPSTSTGCLPTFTAMTKFQSPRLYFAALTPRTKANLGTEDYSEALREMRGLFPEAEDGDMVPFIRINKGSVKEAGKMYASCLSWRASMLPVQKESCAQVLRRGMFFFHGEDKEGRPLGYLTMRGHDPKTRDLDECLRAIVYQCEALIASKKGKEFQVTIILDRNGTSKQNQDSEMMKSFFALFSERYPDKLRRVLVCPANFMFNTFWSVIKYSMPERVRNKVTMCNNEAALLEHVAPEQLLTGLGGKEEWDPTTAEY
;
A
#
# COMPACT_ATOMS: atom_id res chain seq x y z
N MET A 1 -27.20 -35.01 -37.33
CA MET A 1 -27.46 -35.54 -35.97
C MET A 1 -26.25 -35.23 -35.12
N ALA A 2 -26.40 -34.35 -34.13
CA ALA A 2 -25.55 -34.17 -32.94
C ALA A 2 -26.15 -33.00 -32.15
N SER A 3 -26.97 -33.30 -31.14
CA SER A 3 -27.48 -32.26 -30.23
C SER A 3 -26.37 -31.83 -29.28
N ILE A 4 -26.29 -30.53 -29.00
CA ILE A 4 -25.42 -29.98 -27.96
C ILE A 4 -26.28 -29.87 -26.69
N ASP A 5 -25.95 -30.64 -25.66
CA ASP A 5 -26.65 -30.59 -24.38
C ASP A 5 -26.38 -29.28 -23.65
N ASN A 6 -27.44 -28.46 -23.48
CA ASN A 6 -27.44 -27.32 -22.58
C ASN A 6 -27.71 -27.81 -21.15
N ALA A 7 -26.65 -28.18 -20.42
CA ALA A 7 -26.75 -28.36 -18.97
C ALA A 7 -26.90 -26.99 -18.27
N PRO A 8 -27.88 -26.80 -17.37
CA PRO A 8 -28.01 -25.58 -16.60
C PRO A 8 -26.87 -25.42 -15.59
N PRO A 9 -26.49 -24.18 -15.21
CA PRO A 9 -25.45 -23.94 -14.22
C PRO A 9 -25.85 -24.51 -12.84
N PRO A 10 -24.88 -24.96 -12.02
CA PRO A 10 -25.15 -25.51 -10.70
C PRO A 10 -25.75 -24.46 -9.76
N PRO A 11 -26.64 -24.86 -8.82
CA PRO A 11 -27.25 -23.93 -7.88
C PRO A 11 -26.21 -23.32 -6.94
N THR A 12 -26.29 -22.01 -6.73
CA THR A 12 -25.47 -21.29 -5.75
C THR A 12 -25.74 -21.81 -4.35
N ALA A 13 -24.68 -22.23 -3.64
CA ALA A 13 -24.78 -22.65 -2.25
C ALA A 13 -25.29 -21.50 -1.36
N PRO A 14 -26.16 -21.77 -0.37
CA PRO A 14 -26.69 -20.73 0.51
C PRO A 14 -25.58 -20.16 1.39
N VAL A 15 -25.46 -18.83 1.40
CA VAL A 15 -24.56 -18.11 2.32
C VAL A 15 -25.05 -18.31 3.75
N ALA A 16 -24.19 -18.85 4.61
CA ALA A 16 -24.52 -19.07 6.01
C ALA A 16 -24.81 -17.73 6.73
N PRO A 17 -25.83 -17.66 7.60
CA PRO A 17 -26.19 -16.41 8.27
C PRO A 17 -25.07 -15.95 9.21
N VAL A 18 -24.75 -14.66 9.14
CA VAL A 18 -23.81 -13.99 10.04
C VAL A 18 -24.34 -14.07 11.47
N LYS A 19 -23.56 -14.65 12.40
CA LYS A 19 -23.89 -14.66 13.82
C LYS A 19 -23.88 -13.22 14.36
N LYS A 20 -24.90 -12.86 15.14
CA LYS A 20 -24.96 -11.55 15.82
C LYS A 20 -23.86 -11.42 16.87
N ALA A 21 -23.42 -10.19 17.13
CA ALA A 21 -22.29 -9.86 17.99
C ALA A 21 -22.58 -9.93 19.51
N GLU A 22 -23.57 -10.71 19.96
CA GLU A 22 -24.11 -10.63 21.33
C GLU A 22 -23.61 -11.74 22.29
N ASP A 23 -22.89 -12.76 21.79
CA ASP A 23 -22.62 -14.02 22.52
C ASP A 23 -21.17 -14.30 22.96
N LEU A 24 -20.28 -13.29 23.04
CA LEU A 24 -18.91 -13.47 23.52
C LEU A 24 -18.63 -12.66 24.80
N LYS A 25 -18.68 -13.34 25.95
CA LYS A 25 -18.15 -12.85 27.24
C LYS A 25 -16.81 -13.53 27.54
N LEU A 26 -15.75 -12.72 27.71
CA LEU A 26 -14.40 -13.18 28.03
C LEU A 26 -14.12 -13.10 29.53
N ALA A 27 -13.34 -14.03 30.07
CA ALA A 27 -12.81 -13.98 31.43
C ALA A 27 -11.37 -13.45 31.44
N ALA A 28 -10.99 -12.69 32.47
CA ALA A 28 -9.71 -11.99 32.55
C ALA A 28 -8.77 -12.55 33.64
N ALA A 29 -7.45 -12.39 33.42
CA ALA A 29 -6.37 -12.66 34.37
C ALA A 29 -5.13 -11.78 34.01
N PRO A 30 -4.16 -11.53 34.93
CA PRO A 30 -3.61 -10.18 35.08
C PRO A 30 -2.11 -9.98 34.74
N SER A 31 -1.61 -8.79 35.10
CA SER A 31 -0.39 -8.10 34.64
C SER A 31 0.92 -8.40 35.39
N GLY A 32 2.05 -7.99 34.79
CA GLY A 32 3.41 -7.93 35.37
C GLY A 32 4.31 -6.94 34.59
N ALA A 33 5.35 -6.36 35.22
CA ALA A 33 5.96 -5.10 34.77
C ALA A 33 7.52 -5.01 34.85
N GLY A 34 8.10 -3.98 34.21
CA GLY A 34 9.50 -3.50 34.38
C GLY A 34 10.54 -4.13 33.43
N GLY A 35 11.63 -3.45 33.00
CA GLY A 35 12.05 -2.05 33.22
C GLY A 35 13.41 -1.71 32.54
N ASP A 36 13.65 -0.41 32.34
CA ASP A 36 14.92 0.35 32.20
C ASP A 36 16.08 0.00 31.22
N ALA A 37 16.72 1.08 30.73
CA ALA A 37 17.98 1.14 30.00
C ALA A 37 18.75 2.43 30.39
N PRO A 38 20.10 2.52 30.26
CA PRO A 38 20.68 3.85 29.93
C PRO A 38 22.05 3.91 29.19
N SER A 39 22.22 4.98 28.38
CA SER A 39 23.44 5.80 28.19
C SER A 39 24.64 5.26 27.36
N THR A 40 25.61 6.03 26.80
CA THR A 40 26.06 7.45 26.95
C THR A 40 26.69 8.08 25.67
N SER A 41 26.57 9.43 25.50
CA SER A 41 27.54 10.37 24.83
C SER A 41 27.78 10.27 23.28
N THR A 42 28.62 11.07 22.56
CA THR A 42 28.60 12.56 22.24
C THR A 42 29.27 12.83 20.85
N GLY A 43 29.15 14.04 20.25
CA GLY A 43 30.12 14.58 19.25
C GLY A 43 29.56 15.47 18.08
N CYS A 44 30.19 16.63 17.82
CA CYS A 44 29.98 17.53 16.66
C CYS A 44 30.91 17.15 15.47
N LEU A 45 31.08 17.96 14.40
CA LEU A 45 30.38 18.08 13.10
C LEU A 45 31.50 18.34 12.02
N PRO A 46 31.22 18.92 10.83
CA PRO A 46 31.32 18.31 9.48
C PRO A 46 32.68 17.90 8.88
N THR A 47 32.57 17.40 7.64
CA THR A 47 33.54 17.62 6.54
C THR A 47 34.89 16.89 6.62
N PHE A 48 35.12 15.84 5.79
CA PHE A 48 36.47 15.23 5.68
C PHE A 48 37.50 16.23 5.14
N THR A 49 37.24 16.93 4.04
CA THR A 49 36.58 18.24 4.13
C THR A 49 35.22 18.38 3.40
N ALA A 50 34.47 17.28 3.22
CA ALA A 50 33.01 17.32 2.92
C ALA A 50 32.15 16.27 3.68
N MET A 51 32.70 15.10 4.02
CA MET A 51 31.91 13.91 4.36
C MET A 51 31.91 13.38 5.82
N THR A 52 32.73 13.87 6.76
CA THR A 52 32.78 13.34 8.16
C THR A 52 31.63 13.77 9.07
N LYS A 53 30.65 14.57 8.60
CA LYS A 53 29.49 15.00 9.43
C LYS A 53 28.57 13.84 9.85
N PHE A 54 28.71 12.67 9.22
CA PHE A 54 27.77 11.55 9.28
C PHE A 54 28.47 10.20 9.59
N GLN A 55 29.41 10.20 10.55
CA GLN A 55 30.19 9.01 10.96
C GLN A 55 29.46 8.00 11.88
N SER A 56 28.12 8.00 11.92
CA SER A 56 27.38 6.80 12.33
C SER A 56 26.30 6.50 11.28
N PRO A 57 26.07 5.22 10.93
CA PRO A 57 24.99 4.86 9.99
C PRO A 57 23.64 5.44 10.42
N ARG A 58 23.36 5.49 11.73
CA ARG A 58 22.17 6.11 12.32
C ARG A 58 21.95 7.56 11.87
N LEU A 59 23.01 8.35 11.74
CA LEU A 59 22.89 9.74 11.29
C LEU A 59 22.61 9.79 9.78
N TYR A 60 23.25 8.95 8.95
CA TYR A 60 22.97 8.86 7.50
C TYR A 60 21.50 8.49 7.25
N PHE A 61 20.99 7.49 7.97
CA PHE A 61 19.58 7.15 7.97
C PHE A 61 18.68 8.26 8.54
N ALA A 62 19.15 9.08 9.49
CA ALA A 62 18.41 10.25 9.99
C ALA A 62 18.42 11.47 9.04
N ALA A 63 19.21 11.44 7.96
CA ALA A 63 19.19 12.42 6.88
C ALA A 63 18.40 11.91 5.65
N LEU A 64 18.39 10.60 5.41
CA LEU A 64 17.59 9.96 4.36
C LEU A 64 16.14 9.68 4.77
N THR A 65 15.86 9.54 6.07
CA THR A 65 14.51 9.67 6.58
C THR A 65 14.23 11.15 6.86
N PRO A 66 13.32 11.81 6.12
CA PRO A 66 12.55 12.83 6.77
C PRO A 66 11.85 12.16 7.94
N ARG A 67 11.84 12.86 9.06
CA ARG A 67 10.88 12.61 10.11
C ARG A 67 9.49 12.42 9.48
N THR A 68 8.75 11.39 9.91
CA THR A 68 7.31 11.23 9.66
C THR A 68 6.45 12.35 10.28
N LYS A 69 7.03 13.54 10.55
CA LYS A 69 6.44 14.69 11.26
C LYS A 69 5.99 15.83 10.34
N ALA A 70 6.03 15.67 9.01
CA ALA A 70 5.76 16.79 8.09
C ALA A 70 4.28 16.93 7.66
N ASN A 71 3.44 15.88 7.77
CA ASN A 71 2.03 15.92 7.33
C ASN A 71 1.08 14.96 8.09
N LEU A 72 1.49 14.41 9.23
CA LEU A 72 0.51 13.88 10.19
C LEU A 72 -0.07 15.10 10.90
N GLY A 73 -1.32 15.45 10.54
CA GLY A 73 -1.93 16.72 10.89
C GLY A 73 -1.93 16.98 12.39
N THR A 74 -1.86 18.27 12.78
CA THR A 74 -2.12 18.75 14.14
C THR A 74 -3.62 18.69 14.48
N GLU A 75 -4.31 17.68 13.94
CA GLU A 75 -5.75 17.54 13.94
C GLU A 75 -6.14 16.74 15.18
N ASP A 76 -6.79 17.41 16.14
CA ASP A 76 -7.27 16.74 17.34
C ASP A 76 -8.51 15.90 17.00
N TYR A 77 -8.28 14.60 16.84
CA TYR A 77 -9.34 13.60 16.62
C TYR A 77 -9.82 12.94 17.92
N SER A 78 -9.49 13.47 19.11
CA SER A 78 -9.79 12.82 20.39
C SER A 78 -11.28 12.55 20.61
N GLU A 79 -12.17 13.45 20.18
CA GLU A 79 -13.62 13.26 20.25
C GLU A 79 -14.11 12.18 19.27
N ALA A 80 -13.68 12.25 18.00
CA ALA A 80 -14.02 11.25 17.00
C ALA A 80 -13.49 9.86 17.35
N LEU A 81 -12.30 9.77 17.96
CA LEU A 81 -11.75 8.51 18.49
C LEU A 81 -12.55 7.99 19.67
N ARG A 82 -12.97 8.86 20.61
CA ARG A 82 -13.83 8.47 21.74
C ARG A 82 -15.13 7.83 21.25
N GLU A 83 -15.77 8.40 20.23
CA GLU A 83 -16.97 7.84 19.62
C GLU A 83 -16.69 6.55 18.85
N MET A 84 -15.62 6.50 18.04
CA MET A 84 -15.23 5.30 17.28
C MET A 84 -14.90 4.11 18.19
N ARG A 85 -14.24 4.31 19.33
CA ARG A 85 -14.03 3.26 20.37
C ARG A 85 -15.35 2.72 20.92
N GLY A 86 -16.39 3.55 21.00
CA GLY A 86 -17.75 3.10 21.38
C GLY A 86 -18.42 2.22 20.32
N LEU A 87 -18.04 2.36 19.05
CA LEU A 87 -18.53 1.54 17.94
C LEU A 87 -17.68 0.27 17.72
N PHE A 88 -16.38 0.34 18.02
CA PHE A 88 -15.39 -0.72 17.79
C PHE A 88 -14.49 -0.89 19.03
N PRO A 89 -15.00 -1.48 20.13
CA PRO A 89 -14.27 -1.56 21.41
C PRO A 89 -13.01 -2.42 21.35
N GLU A 90 -12.96 -3.40 20.43
CA GLU A 90 -11.80 -4.29 20.23
C GLU A 90 -10.75 -3.73 19.25
N ALA A 91 -10.95 -2.51 18.72
CA ALA A 91 -10.06 -1.90 17.73
C ALA A 91 -8.98 -1.02 18.37
N GLU A 92 -7.75 -1.13 17.89
CA GLU A 92 -6.68 -0.20 18.26
C GLU A 92 -6.90 1.18 17.63
N ASP A 93 -6.56 2.26 18.36
CA ASP A 93 -6.63 3.63 17.84
C ASP A 93 -5.85 3.79 16.52
N GLY A 94 -4.69 3.14 16.41
CA GLY A 94 -3.84 3.20 15.21
C GLY A 94 -4.50 2.67 13.94
N ASP A 95 -5.46 1.75 14.08
CA ASP A 95 -6.25 1.23 12.97
C ASP A 95 -7.43 2.15 12.61
N MET A 96 -8.03 2.83 13.59
CA MET A 96 -9.16 3.73 13.38
C MET A 96 -8.76 5.14 12.90
N VAL A 97 -7.65 5.69 13.41
CA VAL A 97 -7.16 7.04 13.08
C VAL A 97 -7.09 7.31 11.56
N PRO A 98 -6.54 6.42 10.71
CA PRO A 98 -6.50 6.63 9.27
C PRO A 98 -7.88 6.82 8.63
N PHE A 99 -8.91 6.10 9.10
CA PHE A 99 -10.28 6.22 8.60
C PHE A 99 -10.92 7.54 9.04
N ILE A 100 -10.70 7.96 10.28
CA ILE A 100 -11.17 9.27 10.79
C ILE A 100 -10.52 10.41 9.98
N ARG A 101 -9.19 10.34 9.78
CA ARG A 101 -8.38 11.33 9.06
C ARG A 101 -8.87 11.55 7.63
N ILE A 102 -9.01 10.50 6.83
CA ILE A 102 -9.47 10.63 5.43
C ILE A 102 -10.94 11.04 5.29
N ASN A 103 -11.75 10.83 6.33
CA ASN A 103 -13.14 11.28 6.41
C ASN A 103 -13.28 12.61 7.19
N LYS A 104 -12.17 13.32 7.43
CA LYS A 104 -12.12 14.66 8.04
C LYS A 104 -12.84 14.75 9.39
N GLY A 105 -12.68 13.73 10.24
CA GLY A 105 -13.33 13.66 11.56
C GLY A 105 -14.77 13.13 11.56
N SER A 106 -15.38 12.86 10.39
CA SER A 106 -16.75 12.33 10.32
C SER A 106 -16.83 10.88 10.84
N VAL A 107 -17.23 10.71 12.11
CA VAL A 107 -17.42 9.41 12.78
C VAL A 107 -18.34 8.49 11.98
N LYS A 108 -19.44 9.01 11.42
CA LYS A 108 -20.41 8.24 10.63
C LYS A 108 -19.77 7.61 9.39
N GLU A 109 -19.05 8.39 8.59
CA GLU A 109 -18.45 7.89 7.36
C GLU A 109 -17.18 7.06 7.65
N ALA A 110 -16.39 7.47 8.65
CA ALA A 110 -15.25 6.69 9.13
C ALA A 110 -15.67 5.31 9.65
N GLY A 111 -16.70 5.22 10.51
CA GLY A 111 -17.21 3.98 11.06
C GLY A 111 -17.82 3.05 10.00
N LYS A 112 -18.61 3.59 9.07
CA LYS A 112 -19.13 2.83 7.92
C LYS A 112 -18.00 2.24 7.08
N MET A 113 -16.98 3.04 6.81
CA MET A 113 -15.82 2.63 6.01
C MET A 113 -14.94 1.61 6.75
N TYR A 114 -14.73 1.80 8.05
CA TYR A 114 -13.97 0.89 8.90
C TYR A 114 -14.67 -0.47 9.02
N ALA A 115 -15.98 -0.50 9.30
CA ALA A 115 -16.78 -1.73 9.33
C ALA A 115 -16.73 -2.47 7.98
N SER A 116 -16.81 -1.77 6.85
CA SER A 116 -16.63 -2.39 5.53
C SER A 116 -15.22 -2.97 5.35
N CYS A 117 -14.19 -2.29 5.85
CA CYS A 117 -12.82 -2.79 5.81
C CYS A 117 -12.66 -4.05 6.67
N LEU A 118 -13.18 -4.08 7.89
CA LEU A 118 -13.16 -5.26 8.77
C LEU A 118 -13.81 -6.48 8.10
N SER A 119 -15.01 -6.33 7.52
CA SER A 119 -15.68 -7.41 6.78
C SER A 119 -14.86 -7.90 5.59
N TRP A 120 -14.23 -6.99 4.84
CA TRP A 120 -13.35 -7.36 3.73
C TRP A 120 -12.08 -8.08 4.20
N ARG A 121 -11.43 -7.61 5.29
CA ARG A 121 -10.25 -8.25 5.89
C ARG A 121 -10.59 -9.68 6.34
N ALA A 122 -11.76 -9.89 6.96
CA ALA A 122 -12.23 -11.22 7.38
C ALA A 122 -12.47 -12.18 6.20
N SER A 123 -12.80 -11.68 5.00
CA SER A 123 -12.92 -12.52 3.79
C SER A 123 -11.62 -12.70 3.00
N MET A 124 -10.67 -11.78 3.13
CA MET A 124 -9.46 -11.72 2.29
C MET A 124 -8.20 -12.25 2.98
N LEU A 125 -8.14 -12.18 4.31
CA LEU A 125 -6.94 -12.44 5.09
C LEU A 125 -7.06 -13.71 5.97
N PRO A 126 -5.96 -14.43 6.20
CA PRO A 126 -4.63 -14.23 5.63
C PRO A 126 -4.53 -14.71 4.16
N VAL A 127 -3.97 -13.88 3.26
CA VAL A 127 -3.68 -14.30 1.88
C VAL A 127 -2.60 -15.38 1.91
N GLN A 128 -2.95 -16.59 1.48
CA GLN A 128 -1.97 -17.67 1.27
C GLN A 128 -1.11 -17.34 0.06
N LYS A 129 0.21 -17.45 0.20
CA LYS A 129 1.19 -17.06 -0.82
C LYS A 129 1.04 -17.88 -2.10
N GLU A 130 0.80 -19.17 -1.95
CA GLU A 130 0.56 -20.17 -3.00
C GLU A 130 -0.60 -19.73 -3.89
N SER A 131 -1.60 -19.09 -3.28
CA SER A 131 -2.80 -18.61 -3.95
C SER A 131 -2.54 -17.44 -4.91
N CYS A 132 -1.37 -16.79 -4.82
CA CYS A 132 -0.93 -15.71 -5.72
C CYS A 132 0.51 -15.87 -6.25
N ALA A 133 1.03 -17.09 -6.22
CA ALA A 133 2.43 -17.39 -6.50
C ALA A 133 2.84 -17.28 -7.99
N GLN A 134 1.92 -17.22 -8.95
CA GLN A 134 2.28 -16.92 -10.35
C GLN A 134 2.53 -15.42 -10.51
N VAL A 135 1.66 -14.59 -9.94
CA VAL A 135 1.78 -13.13 -9.98
C VAL A 135 3.00 -12.63 -9.20
N LEU A 136 3.26 -13.18 -8.00
CA LEU A 136 4.43 -12.82 -7.20
C LEU A 136 5.75 -13.15 -7.94
N ARG A 137 5.90 -14.37 -8.48
CA ARG A 137 7.10 -14.76 -9.24
C ARG A 137 7.33 -13.96 -10.53
N ARG A 138 6.29 -13.36 -11.11
CA ARG A 138 6.41 -12.45 -12.25
C ARG A 138 6.88 -11.04 -11.88
N GLY A 139 6.99 -10.71 -10.59
CA GLY A 139 7.37 -9.37 -10.14
C GLY A 139 6.34 -8.30 -10.48
N MET A 140 5.05 -8.65 -10.55
CA MET A 140 3.99 -7.69 -10.90
C MET A 140 3.82 -6.60 -9.83
N PHE A 141 3.90 -6.97 -8.54
CA PHE A 141 3.87 -6.01 -7.44
C PHE A 141 4.85 -6.40 -6.33
N PHE A 142 5.66 -5.45 -5.89
CA PHE A 142 6.67 -5.63 -4.83
C PHE A 142 7.06 -4.28 -4.21
N PHE A 143 7.74 -4.33 -3.06
CA PHE A 143 8.36 -3.17 -2.42
C PHE A 143 9.87 -3.35 -2.37
N HIS A 144 10.63 -2.34 -2.83
CA HIS A 144 12.10 -2.32 -2.73
C HIS A 144 12.62 -0.87 -2.70
N GLY A 145 13.57 -0.56 -1.82
CA GLY A 145 14.08 0.81 -1.64
C GLY A 145 13.06 1.81 -1.09
N GLU A 146 13.46 3.07 -1.01
CA GLU A 146 12.65 4.18 -0.47
C GLU A 146 12.67 5.43 -1.38
N ASP A 147 11.60 6.24 -1.35
CA ASP A 147 11.60 7.57 -1.98
C ASP A 147 12.56 8.54 -1.26
N LYS A 148 12.83 9.72 -1.84
CA LYS A 148 13.66 10.76 -1.18
C LYS A 148 13.07 11.26 0.15
N GLU A 149 11.86 10.86 0.47
CA GLU A 149 11.18 11.14 1.72
C GLU A 149 11.10 9.89 2.65
N GLY A 150 11.98 8.89 2.48
CA GLY A 150 12.12 7.73 3.37
C GLY A 150 10.88 6.82 3.41
N ARG A 151 10.04 6.87 2.37
CA ARG A 151 8.84 6.03 2.25
C ARG A 151 9.14 4.79 1.44
N PRO A 152 8.67 3.60 1.85
CA PRO A 152 8.78 2.39 1.03
C PRO A 152 8.29 2.63 -0.39
N LEU A 153 9.12 2.22 -1.34
CA LEU A 153 8.85 2.37 -2.76
C LEU A 153 8.26 1.06 -3.30
N GLY A 154 6.99 1.12 -3.68
CA GLY A 154 6.29 0.02 -4.34
C GLY A 154 6.43 0.12 -5.85
N TYR A 155 6.46 -1.01 -6.53
CA TYR A 155 6.48 -1.08 -7.99
C TYR A 155 5.28 -1.90 -8.46
N LEU A 156 4.49 -1.34 -9.37
CA LEU A 156 3.42 -2.04 -10.10
C LEU A 156 3.86 -2.17 -11.55
N THR A 157 4.36 -3.34 -11.91
CA THR A 157 4.95 -3.65 -13.22
C THR A 157 3.86 -4.06 -14.20
N MET A 158 3.64 -3.24 -15.24
CA MET A 158 2.65 -3.55 -16.29
C MET A 158 3.26 -4.33 -17.48
N ARG A 159 4.58 -4.55 -17.49
CA ARG A 159 5.28 -5.37 -18.49
C ARG A 159 4.80 -6.82 -18.42
N GLY A 160 4.26 -7.35 -19.52
CA GLY A 160 3.70 -8.70 -19.56
C GLY A 160 2.28 -8.83 -18.97
N HIS A 161 1.67 -7.74 -18.52
CA HIS A 161 0.27 -7.71 -18.07
C HIS A 161 -0.69 -7.71 -19.27
N ASP A 162 -1.61 -8.67 -19.37
CA ASP A 162 -2.64 -8.72 -20.41
C ASP A 162 -4.04 -8.85 -19.76
N PRO A 163 -4.93 -7.85 -19.91
CA PRO A 163 -6.29 -7.89 -19.38
C PRO A 163 -7.11 -9.10 -19.82
N LYS A 164 -6.76 -9.74 -20.94
CA LYS A 164 -7.52 -10.88 -21.50
C LYS A 164 -7.15 -12.24 -20.90
N THR A 165 -5.98 -12.34 -20.28
CA THR A 165 -5.41 -13.62 -19.81
C THR A 165 -5.01 -13.60 -18.32
N ARG A 166 -5.10 -12.44 -17.65
CA ARG A 166 -4.85 -12.30 -16.20
C ARG A 166 -6.04 -12.76 -15.34
N ASP A 167 -5.73 -13.42 -14.24
CA ASP A 167 -6.63 -13.57 -13.09
C ASP A 167 -6.57 -12.29 -12.24
N LEU A 168 -7.69 -11.55 -12.16
CA LEU A 168 -7.74 -10.32 -11.37
C LEU A 168 -7.60 -10.58 -9.88
N ASP A 169 -8.21 -11.65 -9.38
CA ASP A 169 -8.22 -11.97 -7.96
C ASP A 169 -6.85 -12.48 -7.52
N GLU A 170 -6.11 -13.19 -8.38
CA GLU A 170 -4.69 -13.47 -8.17
C GLU A 170 -3.86 -12.18 -8.10
N CYS A 171 -4.07 -11.25 -9.06
CA CYS A 171 -3.39 -9.96 -9.07
C CYS A 171 -3.63 -9.13 -7.80
N LEU A 172 -4.88 -9.07 -7.33
CA LEU A 172 -5.26 -8.32 -6.12
C LEU A 172 -4.75 -9.02 -4.84
N ARG A 173 -4.78 -10.36 -4.78
CA ARG A 173 -4.18 -11.12 -3.68
C ARG A 173 -2.67 -10.89 -3.58
N ALA A 174 -1.94 -10.85 -4.69
CA ALA A 174 -0.51 -10.51 -4.69
C ALA A 174 -0.24 -9.11 -4.14
N ILE A 175 -1.04 -8.10 -4.53
CA ILE A 175 -0.91 -6.73 -4.00
C ILE A 175 -1.17 -6.70 -2.49
N VAL A 176 -2.24 -7.35 -2.04
CA VAL A 176 -2.61 -7.44 -0.61
C VAL A 176 -1.53 -8.15 0.19
N TYR A 177 -1.02 -9.29 -0.31
CA TYR A 177 0.06 -10.04 0.33
C TYR A 177 1.29 -9.15 0.60
N GLN A 178 1.77 -8.42 -0.41
CA GLN A 178 2.90 -7.51 -0.26
C GLN A 178 2.60 -6.32 0.66
N CYS A 179 1.36 -5.81 0.67
CA CYS A 179 0.95 -4.74 1.57
C CYS A 179 0.92 -5.21 3.04
N GLU A 180 0.34 -6.38 3.33
CA GLU A 180 0.33 -6.94 4.69
C GLU A 180 1.74 -7.30 5.18
N ALA A 181 2.58 -7.87 4.31
CA ALA A 181 4.00 -8.13 4.61
C ALA A 181 4.76 -6.84 4.95
N LEU A 182 4.55 -5.76 4.19
CA LEU A 182 5.11 -4.45 4.49
C LEU A 182 4.59 -3.91 5.82
N ILE A 183 3.28 -3.96 6.09
CA ILE A 183 2.67 -3.52 7.36
C ILE A 183 3.32 -4.26 8.54
N ALA A 184 3.43 -5.59 8.48
CA ALA A 184 4.08 -6.41 9.49
C ALA A 184 5.55 -5.99 9.73
N SER A 185 6.32 -5.75 8.66
CA SER A 185 7.73 -5.33 8.77
C SER A 185 7.92 -3.98 9.48
N LYS A 186 6.93 -3.08 9.39
CA LYS A 186 6.98 -1.74 10.01
C LYS A 186 6.60 -1.74 11.50
N LYS A 187 6.14 -2.88 12.06
CA LYS A 187 5.92 -3.12 13.51
C LYS A 187 5.11 -2.00 14.19
N GLY A 188 3.92 -1.73 13.66
CA GLY A 188 2.97 -0.74 14.20
C GLY A 188 3.32 0.74 13.95
N LYS A 189 4.46 1.05 13.34
CA LYS A 189 4.79 2.45 12.99
C LYS A 189 3.91 2.95 11.85
N GLU A 190 3.41 4.19 11.94
CA GLU A 190 2.77 4.84 10.80
C GLU A 190 3.79 5.06 9.65
N PHE A 191 3.34 4.78 8.43
CA PHE A 191 4.07 4.99 7.20
C PHE A 191 3.08 5.25 6.05
N GLN A 192 3.59 5.87 4.98
CA GLN A 192 2.96 5.92 3.68
C GLN A 192 3.91 5.33 2.65
N VAL A 193 3.41 4.93 1.48
CA VAL A 193 4.18 4.37 0.36
C VAL A 193 4.08 5.26 -0.86
N THR A 194 5.19 5.36 -1.61
CA THR A 194 5.18 5.90 -2.97
C THR A 194 5.20 4.71 -3.92
N ILE A 195 4.39 4.72 -4.97
CA ILE A 195 4.28 3.59 -5.91
C ILE A 195 4.70 4.05 -7.31
N ILE A 196 5.59 3.33 -7.97
CA ILE A 196 5.88 3.49 -9.39
C ILE A 196 4.97 2.54 -10.18
N LEU A 197 4.13 3.08 -11.05
CA LEU A 197 3.46 2.31 -12.10
C LEU A 197 4.44 2.23 -13.28
N ASP A 198 5.20 1.13 -13.33
CA ASP A 198 6.17 0.86 -14.39
C ASP A 198 5.46 0.40 -15.66
N ARG A 199 5.69 1.14 -16.72
CA ARG A 199 5.14 0.94 -18.06
C ARG A 199 6.22 0.68 -19.12
N ASN A 200 7.47 0.46 -18.74
CA ASN A 200 8.53 0.09 -19.68
C ASN A 200 8.18 -1.23 -20.39
N GLY A 201 8.39 -1.26 -21.71
CA GLY A 201 7.98 -2.39 -22.56
C GLY A 201 6.47 -2.60 -22.71
N THR A 202 5.61 -1.63 -22.36
CA THR A 202 4.15 -1.76 -22.53
C THR A 202 3.61 -1.11 -23.80
N SER A 203 2.45 -1.60 -24.25
CA SER A 203 1.69 -1.17 -25.42
C SER A 203 0.24 -0.82 -25.04
N LYS A 204 -0.62 -0.57 -26.04
CA LYS A 204 -2.08 -0.45 -25.84
C LYS A 204 -2.70 -1.71 -25.24
N GLN A 205 -2.14 -2.90 -25.52
CA GLN A 205 -2.72 -4.17 -25.08
C GLN A 205 -2.68 -4.34 -23.56
N ASN A 206 -1.70 -3.70 -22.89
CA ASN A 206 -1.53 -3.75 -21.43
C ASN A 206 -2.44 -2.74 -20.69
N GLN A 207 -3.29 -1.98 -21.39
CA GLN A 207 -4.18 -1.00 -20.76
C GLN A 207 -5.37 -1.68 -20.09
N ASP A 208 -5.42 -1.61 -18.77
CA ASP A 208 -6.39 -2.32 -17.96
C ASP A 208 -7.19 -1.37 -17.06
N SER A 209 -8.41 -1.02 -17.48
CA SER A 209 -9.24 -0.10 -16.68
C SER A 209 -9.75 -0.73 -15.39
N GLU A 210 -9.89 -2.06 -15.35
CA GLU A 210 -10.44 -2.80 -14.21
C GLU A 210 -9.36 -3.04 -13.16
N MET A 211 -8.18 -3.52 -13.57
CA MET A 211 -7.02 -3.66 -12.68
C MET A 211 -6.64 -2.31 -12.06
N MET A 212 -6.59 -1.22 -12.84
CA MET A 212 -6.29 0.10 -12.28
C MET A 212 -7.34 0.58 -11.28
N LYS A 213 -8.65 0.38 -11.57
CA LYS A 213 -9.73 0.69 -10.61
C LYS A 213 -9.58 -0.10 -9.33
N SER A 214 -9.40 -1.41 -9.42
CA SER A 214 -9.30 -2.31 -8.26
C SER A 214 -8.05 -2.06 -7.43
N PHE A 215 -6.89 -1.84 -8.07
CA PHE A 215 -5.66 -1.42 -7.41
C PHE A 215 -5.85 -0.13 -6.60
N PHE A 216 -6.44 0.90 -7.21
CA PHE A 216 -6.69 2.15 -6.50
C PHE A 216 -7.81 2.04 -5.46
N ALA A 217 -8.78 1.15 -5.66
CA ALA A 217 -9.82 0.85 -4.68
C ALA A 217 -9.23 0.26 -3.38
N LEU A 218 -8.23 -0.63 -3.48
CA LEU A 218 -7.49 -1.12 -2.32
C LEU A 218 -6.91 0.06 -1.49
N PHE A 219 -6.22 1.01 -2.13
CA PHE A 219 -5.66 2.17 -1.43
C PHE A 219 -6.68 3.24 -1.04
N SER A 220 -7.85 3.31 -1.70
CA SER A 220 -8.91 4.23 -1.30
C SER A 220 -9.73 3.69 -0.13
N GLU A 221 -9.97 2.37 -0.06
CA GLU A 221 -10.95 1.74 0.85
C GLU A 221 -10.34 0.84 1.93
N ARG A 222 -9.27 0.11 1.62
CA ARG A 222 -8.75 -0.98 2.46
C ARG A 222 -7.42 -0.63 3.14
N TYR A 223 -6.62 0.22 2.50
CA TYR A 223 -5.37 0.78 3.03
C TYR A 223 -5.46 2.31 3.16
N PRO A 224 -6.41 2.84 3.95
CA PRO A 224 -6.59 4.29 4.09
C PRO A 224 -5.31 4.96 4.59
N ASP A 225 -5.06 6.12 4.01
CA ASP A 225 -3.89 6.96 4.24
C ASP A 225 -2.50 6.30 4.03
N LYS A 226 -2.42 5.05 3.53
CA LYS A 226 -1.13 4.42 3.22
C LYS A 226 -0.53 4.91 1.91
N LEU A 227 -1.32 5.31 0.91
CA LEU A 227 -0.79 5.81 -0.36
C LEU A 227 -0.35 7.27 -0.25
N ARG A 228 0.93 7.59 -0.47
CA ARG A 228 1.44 8.96 -0.62
C ARG A 228 1.25 9.49 -2.04
N ARG A 229 1.79 8.76 -3.02
CA ARG A 229 1.86 9.15 -4.43
C ARG A 229 1.93 7.91 -5.34
N VAL A 230 1.43 8.02 -6.56
CA VAL A 230 1.73 7.12 -7.67
C VAL A 230 2.50 7.90 -8.75
N LEU A 231 3.67 7.39 -9.14
CA LEU A 231 4.49 7.89 -10.24
C LEU A 231 4.28 7.00 -11.45
N VAL A 232 3.74 7.51 -12.55
CA VAL A 232 3.56 6.71 -13.76
C VAL A 232 4.71 6.97 -14.72
N CYS A 233 5.47 5.94 -15.08
CA CYS A 233 6.61 6.09 -15.99
C CYS A 233 6.71 4.92 -16.98
N PRO A 234 6.89 5.15 -18.29
CA PRO A 234 6.72 6.43 -18.99
C PRO A 234 5.24 6.81 -19.18
N ALA A 235 4.89 8.05 -18.86
CA ALA A 235 3.56 8.62 -19.06
C ALA A 235 3.38 9.20 -20.48
N ASN A 236 3.46 8.35 -21.51
CA ASN A 236 3.24 8.75 -22.91
C ASN A 236 1.80 9.23 -23.19
N PHE A 237 1.58 9.94 -24.30
CA PHE A 237 0.26 10.48 -24.72
C PHE A 237 -0.88 9.47 -24.57
N MET A 238 -0.65 8.24 -25.02
CA MET A 238 -1.58 7.11 -24.95
C MET A 238 -2.09 6.83 -23.53
N PHE A 239 -1.25 6.95 -22.51
CA PHE A 239 -1.67 6.77 -21.12
C PHE A 239 -2.31 8.03 -20.54
N ASN A 240 -1.88 9.24 -20.93
CA ASN A 240 -2.57 10.47 -20.54
C ASN A 240 -4.03 10.46 -21.01
N THR A 241 -4.31 9.97 -22.22
CA THR A 241 -5.68 9.77 -22.74
C THR A 241 -6.45 8.70 -21.95
N PHE A 242 -5.83 7.57 -21.62
CA PHE A 242 -6.47 6.52 -20.80
C PHE A 242 -6.77 7.01 -19.37
N TRP A 243 -5.81 7.69 -18.74
CA TRP A 243 -5.95 8.27 -17.41
C TRP A 243 -7.03 9.35 -17.34
N SER A 244 -7.15 10.18 -18.38
CA SER A 244 -8.18 11.24 -18.41
C SER A 244 -9.60 10.69 -18.30
N VAL A 245 -9.83 9.45 -18.73
CA VAL A 245 -11.09 8.71 -18.57
C VAL A 245 -11.17 8.05 -17.19
N ILE A 246 -10.21 7.20 -16.82
CA ILE A 246 -10.36 6.35 -15.61
C ILE A 246 -10.29 7.12 -14.29
N LYS A 247 -9.63 8.28 -14.24
CA LYS A 247 -9.43 9.09 -13.02
C LYS A 247 -10.73 9.58 -12.35
N TYR A 248 -11.86 9.55 -13.06
CA TYR A 248 -13.17 9.96 -12.54
C TYR A 248 -13.90 8.86 -11.77
N SER A 249 -13.51 7.59 -11.94
CA SER A 249 -14.03 6.46 -11.14
C SER A 249 -13.40 6.35 -9.75
N MET A 250 -12.79 7.43 -9.25
CA MET A 250 -11.88 7.43 -8.11
C MET A 250 -12.11 8.67 -7.23
N PRO A 251 -12.06 8.54 -5.89
CA PRO A 251 -12.10 9.69 -5.00
C PRO A 251 -10.97 10.69 -5.30
N GLU A 252 -11.27 11.98 -5.17
CA GLU A 252 -10.31 13.06 -5.45
C GLU A 252 -9.00 12.91 -4.66
N ARG A 253 -9.09 12.54 -3.38
CA ARG A 253 -7.95 12.26 -2.49
C ARG A 253 -7.00 11.16 -2.98
N VAL A 254 -7.39 10.37 -3.98
CA VAL A 254 -6.55 9.33 -4.60
C VAL A 254 -6.10 9.75 -6.00
N ARG A 255 -6.99 10.27 -6.86
CA ARG A 255 -6.60 10.70 -8.21
C ARG A 255 -5.56 11.84 -8.19
N ASN A 256 -5.64 12.74 -7.19
CA ASN A 256 -4.70 13.85 -7.03
C ASN A 256 -3.33 13.40 -6.49
N LYS A 257 -3.18 12.12 -6.11
CA LYS A 257 -1.89 11.51 -5.74
C LYS A 257 -1.14 10.93 -6.94
N VAL A 258 -1.66 11.02 -8.16
CA VAL A 258 -1.01 10.46 -9.37
C VAL A 258 -0.22 11.55 -10.11
N THR A 259 1.05 11.28 -10.37
CA THR A 259 2.00 12.14 -11.08
C THR A 259 2.46 11.44 -12.36
N MET A 260 2.47 12.17 -13.48
CA MET A 260 2.89 11.66 -14.78
C MET A 260 4.37 11.97 -15.00
N CYS A 261 5.21 10.94 -15.03
CA CYS A 261 6.63 11.03 -15.34
C CYS A 261 6.83 10.64 -16.81
N ASN A 262 7.09 11.62 -17.67
CA ASN A 262 7.20 11.40 -19.12
C ASN A 262 8.34 10.44 -19.50
N ASN A 263 9.39 10.40 -18.68
CA ASN A 263 10.58 9.55 -18.82
C ASN A 263 11.16 9.24 -17.43
N GLU A 264 12.16 8.38 -17.41
CA GLU A 264 12.87 7.91 -16.21
C GLU A 264 13.57 9.04 -15.44
N ALA A 265 14.10 10.05 -16.13
CA ALA A 265 14.73 11.20 -15.48
C ALA A 265 13.75 11.98 -14.57
N ALA A 266 12.45 11.99 -14.88
CA ALA A 266 11.42 12.58 -14.01
C ALA A 266 11.15 11.72 -12.75
N LEU A 267 11.50 10.43 -12.70
CA LEU A 267 11.47 9.64 -11.46
C LEU A 267 12.57 10.10 -10.49
N LEU A 268 13.73 10.51 -11.02
CA LEU A 268 14.87 11.00 -10.24
C LEU A 268 14.60 12.33 -9.53
N GLU A 269 13.48 13.01 -9.81
CA GLU A 269 12.99 14.12 -8.98
C GLU A 269 12.49 13.63 -7.62
N HIS A 270 11.95 12.41 -7.55
CA HIS A 270 11.23 11.87 -6.39
C HIS A 270 11.97 10.73 -5.66
N VAL A 271 12.79 9.96 -6.38
CA VAL A 271 13.57 8.84 -5.86
C VAL A 271 15.06 9.13 -6.06
N ALA A 272 15.93 8.71 -5.13
CA ALA A 272 17.37 8.81 -5.32
C ALA A 272 17.84 7.77 -6.36
N PRO A 273 18.85 8.04 -7.20
CA PRO A 273 19.35 7.05 -8.15
C PRO A 273 19.73 5.73 -7.48
N GLU A 274 20.33 5.78 -6.29
CA GLU A 274 20.75 4.65 -5.45
C GLU A 274 19.58 3.92 -4.75
N GLN A 275 18.33 4.29 -5.04
CA GLN A 275 17.11 3.63 -4.54
C GLN A 275 16.13 3.26 -5.67
N LEU A 276 16.45 3.64 -6.90
CA LEU A 276 15.64 3.37 -8.09
C LEU A 276 16.30 2.27 -8.91
N LEU A 277 15.49 1.31 -9.39
CA LEU A 277 15.97 0.20 -10.21
C LEU A 277 16.67 0.70 -11.49
N THR A 278 17.74 0.01 -11.91
CA THR A 278 18.46 0.30 -13.16
C THR A 278 17.54 0.31 -14.38
N GLY A 279 16.55 -0.59 -14.45
CA GLY A 279 15.53 -0.65 -15.51
C GLY A 279 14.51 0.51 -15.52
N LEU A 280 14.67 1.48 -14.62
CA LEU A 280 13.89 2.72 -14.50
C LEU A 280 14.81 3.95 -14.40
N GLY A 281 16.06 3.85 -14.87
CA GLY A 281 17.03 4.96 -14.92
C GLY A 281 17.75 5.27 -13.61
N GLY A 282 17.66 4.39 -12.61
CA GLY A 282 18.44 4.46 -11.39
C GLY A 282 19.74 3.65 -11.43
N LYS A 283 20.23 3.27 -10.25
CA LYS A 283 21.48 2.52 -10.04
C LYS A 283 21.31 1.25 -9.19
N GLU A 284 20.11 1.00 -8.68
CA GLU A 284 19.84 -0.17 -7.84
C GLU A 284 19.69 -1.42 -8.73
N GLU A 285 20.61 -2.38 -8.58
CA GLU A 285 20.60 -3.63 -9.33
C GLU A 285 19.91 -4.73 -8.51
N TRP A 286 18.62 -4.92 -8.77
CA TRP A 286 17.78 -5.88 -8.06
C TRP A 286 16.66 -6.42 -8.98
N ASP A 287 16.41 -7.74 -8.92
CA ASP A 287 15.41 -8.42 -9.75
C ASP A 287 14.26 -8.99 -8.88
N PRO A 288 13.00 -8.52 -9.05
CA PRO A 288 11.85 -9.01 -8.29
C PRO A 288 11.51 -10.47 -8.53
N THR A 289 11.97 -11.07 -9.63
CA THR A 289 11.68 -12.47 -9.99
C THR A 289 12.61 -13.46 -9.31
N THR A 290 13.77 -13.00 -8.82
CA THR A 290 14.74 -13.81 -8.05
C THR A 290 14.60 -13.67 -6.54
N ALA A 291 13.78 -12.73 -6.07
CA ALA A 291 13.58 -12.50 -4.64
C ALA A 291 12.83 -13.66 -3.97
N GLU A 292 13.42 -14.21 -2.90
CA GLU A 292 12.75 -15.14 -1.99
C GLU A 292 11.77 -14.37 -1.11
N TYR A 293 10.53 -14.20 -1.60
CA TYR A 293 9.35 -13.93 -0.78
C TYR A 293 8.99 -15.17 0.06
#